data_AF-A0A0R3Q2J3-F1
#
_entry.id   AF-A0A0R3Q2J3-F1
#
_cell.length_a   1.000
_cell.length_b   1.000
_cell.length_c   1.000
_cell.angle_alpha   90.00
_cell.angle_beta   90.00
_cell.angle_gamma   90.00
#
_symmetry.space_group_name_H-M   'P 1'
#
loop_
_entity.id
_entity.type
_entity.pdbx_description
1 polymer ?
#
loop_
_entity_poly.entity_id
_entity_poly.type
_entity_poly.pdbx_seq_one_letter_code
_entity_poly.pdbx_strand_id
1 'polypeptide(L)'
;MKRSYHSHDVFAVVYELRLIRDCWVERPSERPTIGAVKSLMKDMNTARSNNLIDYVFNMLERYASTLEEELVERTKELMQEEKKSDVLLYRMLPKEVAEKLKLGQSVEPETFDSVTVSFSDVVSFTKIAAKCNPLQVCHRFHHSVQ
;
A
#
# COMPACT_ATOMS: atom_id res chain seq x y z
N MET A 1 -13.97 15.66 22.78
CA MET A 1 -13.76 16.72 21.77
C MET A 1 -14.99 16.95 20.86
N LYS A 2 -16.24 16.70 21.31
CA LYS A 2 -17.47 16.86 20.49
C LYS A 2 -18.36 18.05 20.87
N ARG A 3 -17.92 18.92 21.80
CA ARG A 3 -18.74 20.03 22.32
C ARG A 3 -18.60 21.36 21.56
N SER A 4 -17.54 21.56 20.75
CA SER A 4 -17.28 22.89 20.15
C SER A 4 -18.19 23.21 18.95
N TYR A 5 -18.42 22.24 18.06
CA TYR A 5 -19.18 22.48 16.82
C TYR A 5 -20.66 22.82 17.07
N HIS A 6 -21.28 22.19 18.07
CA HIS A 6 -22.69 22.43 18.39
C HIS A 6 -22.96 23.81 19.01
N SER A 7 -21.96 24.41 19.67
CA SER A 7 -22.10 25.78 20.22
C SER A 7 -21.97 26.85 19.14
N HIS A 8 -21.12 26.66 18.13
CA HIS A 8 -20.94 27.66 17.06
C HIS A 8 -22.16 27.77 16.12
N ASP A 9 -22.83 26.66 15.79
CA ASP A 9 -24.08 26.70 14.99
C ASP A 9 -25.22 27.40 15.74
N VAL A 10 -25.35 27.17 17.06
CA VAL A 10 -26.36 27.87 17.88
C VAL A 10 -26.07 29.37 17.92
N PHE A 11 -24.80 29.76 18.05
CA PHE A 11 -24.41 31.18 17.99
C PHE A 11 -24.67 31.81 16.62
N ALA A 12 -24.43 31.09 15.52
CA ALA A 12 -24.68 31.58 14.16
C ALA A 12 -26.17 31.80 13.88
N VAL A 13 -27.03 30.86 14.28
CA VAL A 13 -28.50 31.00 14.14
C VAL A 13 -29.03 32.15 15.00
N VAL A 14 -28.52 32.32 16.22
CA VAL A 14 -28.88 33.46 17.08
C VAL A 14 -28.44 34.79 16.45
N TYR A 15 -27.28 34.82 15.78
CA TYR A 15 -26.78 36.02 15.09
C TYR A 15 -27.60 36.35 13.83
N GLU A 16 -28.00 35.34 13.05
CA GLU A 16 -28.89 35.52 11.90
C GLU A 16 -30.25 36.08 12.33
N LEU A 17 -30.85 35.52 13.38
CA LEU A 17 -32.12 36.01 13.94
C LEU A 17 -32.00 37.44 14.48
N ARG A 18 -30.85 37.78 15.09
CA ARG A 18 -30.57 39.14 15.54
C ARG A 18 -30.44 40.12 14.38
N LEU A 19 -29.75 39.74 13.30
CA LEU A 19 -29.60 40.57 12.11
C LEU A 19 -30.97 40.79 11.43
N ILE A 20 -31.81 39.76 11.35
CA ILE A 20 -33.18 39.85 10.82
C ILE A 20 -34.02 40.81 11.67
N ARG A 21 -33.91 40.72 13.00
CA ARG A 21 -34.59 41.62 13.95
C ARG A 21 -34.14 43.07 13.78
N ASP A 22 -32.83 43.32 13.70
CA ASP A 22 -32.26 44.66 13.54
C ASP A 22 -32.64 45.24 12.16
N CYS A 23 -32.81 44.39 11.15
CA CYS A 23 -33.35 44.78 9.85
C CYS A 23 -34.87 45.03 9.85
N TRP A 24 -35.63 44.64 10.89
CA TRP A 24 -37.09 44.82 10.96
C TRP A 24 -37.52 45.89 11.98
N VAL A 25 -36.62 46.78 12.40
CA VAL A 25 -36.95 47.85 13.35
C VAL A 25 -37.98 48.82 12.75
N GLU A 26 -39.03 49.17 13.53
CA GLU A 26 -40.15 50.03 13.09
C GLU A 26 -39.70 51.44 12.68
N ARG A 27 -38.60 51.93 13.27
CA ARG A 27 -38.01 53.23 12.96
C ARG A 27 -37.01 53.10 11.80
N PRO A 28 -37.25 53.75 10.64
CA PRO A 28 -36.36 53.62 9.48
C PRO A 28 -34.92 54.12 9.72
N SER A 29 -34.74 55.08 10.64
CA SER A 29 -33.43 55.65 10.99
C SER A 29 -32.57 54.74 11.87
N GLU A 30 -33.17 53.77 12.55
CA GLU A 30 -32.48 52.82 13.43
C GLU A 30 -32.09 51.53 12.69
N ARG A 31 -32.53 51.39 11.43
CA ARG A 31 -32.21 50.24 10.58
C ARG A 31 -30.75 50.30 10.13
N PRO A 32 -30.00 49.17 10.17
CA PRO A 32 -28.65 49.13 9.64
C PRO A 32 -28.63 49.41 8.13
N THR A 33 -27.61 50.14 7.68
CA THR A 33 -27.38 50.40 6.26
C THR A 33 -27.07 49.10 5.52
N ILE A 34 -27.53 48.98 4.27
CA ILE A 34 -27.33 47.78 3.44
C ILE A 34 -25.86 47.37 3.28
N GLY A 35 -24.92 48.34 3.33
CA GLY A 35 -23.48 48.07 3.33
C GLY A 35 -23.01 47.36 4.60
N ALA A 36 -23.53 47.74 5.76
CA ALA A 36 -23.23 47.10 7.05
C ALA A 36 -23.77 45.66 7.07
N VAL A 37 -25.02 45.47 6.62
CA VAL A 37 -25.64 44.13 6.51
C VAL A 37 -24.85 43.22 5.60
N LYS A 38 -24.38 43.72 4.44
CA LYS A 38 -23.52 42.94 3.53
C LYS A 38 -22.18 42.58 4.15
N SER A 39 -21.57 43.48 4.92
CA SER A 39 -20.32 43.19 5.64
C SER A 39 -20.54 42.10 6.68
N LEU A 40 -21.54 42.26 7.54
CA LEU A 40 -21.90 41.30 8.59
C LEU A 40 -22.21 39.91 8.02
N MET A 41 -22.96 39.84 6.91
CA MET A 41 -23.29 38.59 6.24
C MET A 41 -22.07 37.95 5.54
N LYS A 42 -21.14 38.76 5.04
CA LYS A 42 -19.89 38.28 4.45
C LYS A 42 -18.98 37.67 5.53
N ASP A 43 -18.84 38.34 6.66
CA ASP A 43 -18.02 37.87 7.78
C ASP A 43 -18.54 36.54 8.35
N MET A 44 -19.87 36.39 8.44
CA MET A 44 -20.51 35.13 8.83
C MET A 44 -20.29 33.99 7.83
N ASN A 45 -20.40 34.27 6.53
CA ASN A 45 -20.19 33.26 5.48
C ASN A 45 -18.71 32.84 5.37
N THR A 46 -17.76 33.76 5.56
CA THR A 46 -16.32 33.45 5.58
C THR A 46 -15.95 32.58 6.79
N ALA A 47 -16.54 32.83 7.96
CA ALA A 47 -16.35 31.94 9.12
C ALA A 47 -16.87 30.52 8.84
N ARG A 48 -18.00 30.39 8.12
CA ARG A 48 -18.55 29.09 7.73
C ARG A 48 -17.67 28.35 6.71
N SER A 49 -17.07 29.06 5.74
CA SER A 49 -16.18 28.45 4.75
C SER A 49 -14.90 27.90 5.37
N ASN A 50 -14.32 28.59 6.36
CA ASN A 50 -13.09 28.13 7.02
C ASN A 50 -13.31 26.80 7.76
N ASN A 51 -14.45 26.66 8.46
CA ASN A 51 -14.80 25.42 9.16
C ASN A 51 -14.99 24.21 8.21
N LEU A 52 -15.47 24.42 6.99
CA LEU A 52 -15.62 23.36 5.99
C LEU A 52 -14.26 22.90 5.46
N ILE A 53 -13.39 23.86 5.12
CA ILE A 53 -12.05 23.54 4.62
C ILE A 53 -11.25 22.80 5.68
N ASP A 54 -11.31 23.21 6.95
CA ASP A 54 -10.66 22.51 8.06
C ASP A 54 -11.19 21.09 8.25
N TYR A 55 -12.50 20.88 8.10
CA TYR A 55 -13.10 19.54 8.14
C TYR A 55 -12.59 18.66 7.00
N VAL A 56 -12.59 19.17 5.77
CA VAL A 56 -12.10 18.44 4.60
C VAL A 56 -10.61 18.16 4.73
N PHE A 57 -9.83 19.11 5.25
CA PHE A 57 -8.40 18.91 5.49
C PHE A 57 -8.15 17.81 6.53
N ASN A 58 -8.84 17.86 7.67
CA ASN A 58 -8.69 16.82 8.69
C ASN A 58 -9.19 15.45 8.21
N MET A 59 -10.21 15.44 7.36
CA MET A 59 -10.69 14.22 6.72
C MET A 59 -9.62 13.65 5.77
N LEU A 60 -9.03 14.47 4.90
CA LEU A 60 -7.98 14.05 3.97
C LEU A 60 -6.72 13.57 4.70
N GLU A 61 -6.32 14.25 5.76
CA GLU A 61 -5.17 13.88 6.60
C GLU A 61 -5.38 12.49 7.23
N ARG A 62 -6.57 12.21 7.76
CA ARG A 62 -6.90 10.88 8.29
C ARG A 62 -6.91 9.80 7.21
N TYR A 63 -7.45 10.09 6.04
CA TYR A 63 -7.43 9.15 4.93
C TYR A 63 -6.00 8.85 4.46
N ALA A 64 -5.16 9.88 4.34
CA ALA A 64 -3.76 9.72 3.98
C ALA A 64 -3.01 8.86 5.02
N SER A 65 -3.16 9.15 6.31
CA SER A 65 -2.54 8.38 7.38
C SER A 65 -2.99 6.91 7.41
N THR A 66 -4.30 6.67 7.26
CA THR A 66 -4.83 5.29 7.24
C THR A 66 -4.30 4.51 6.03
N LEU A 67 -4.24 5.17 4.87
CA LEU A 67 -3.73 4.56 3.64
C LEU A 67 -2.23 4.25 3.74
N GLU A 68 -1.44 5.14 4.34
CA GLU A 68 -0.03 4.90 4.59
C GLU A 68 0.19 3.68 5.49
N GLU A 69 -0.58 3.56 6.57
CA GLU A 69 -0.53 2.38 7.45
C GLU A 69 -0.87 1.08 6.69
N GLU A 70 -1.92 1.11 5.86
CA GLU A 70 -2.31 -0.04 5.05
C GLU A 70 -1.20 -0.42 4.04
N LEU A 71 -0.59 0.55 3.37
CA LEU A 71 0.52 0.31 2.45
C LEU A 71 1.73 -0.29 3.17
N VAL A 72 2.05 0.16 4.38
CA VAL A 72 3.17 -0.37 5.17
C VAL A 72 2.93 -1.84 5.51
N GLU A 73 1.75 -2.20 6.00
CA GLU A 73 1.43 -3.59 6.32
C GLU A 73 1.43 -4.47 5.06
N ARG A 74 0.84 -4.01 3.95
CA ARG A 74 0.86 -4.75 2.67
C ARG A 74 2.28 -4.94 2.15
N THR A 75 3.14 -3.92 2.25
CA THR A 75 4.54 -4.01 1.82
C THR A 75 5.32 -5.00 2.68
N LYS A 76 5.05 -5.03 3.99
CA LYS A 76 5.66 -5.96 4.94
C LYS A 76 5.24 -7.42 4.68
N GLU A 77 3.97 -7.65 4.38
CA GLU A 77 3.46 -8.96 3.95
C GLU A 77 4.20 -9.45 2.68
N LEU A 78 4.29 -8.58 1.66
CA LEU A 78 4.98 -8.86 0.41
C LEU A 78 6.47 -9.17 0.63
N MET A 79 7.17 -8.37 1.43
CA MET A 79 8.59 -8.62 1.76
C MET A 79 8.79 -9.97 2.46
N GLN A 80 7.86 -10.36 3.34
CA GLN A 80 7.94 -11.65 4.03
C GLN A 80 7.70 -12.83 3.08
N GLU A 81 6.82 -12.66 2.09
CA GLU A 81 6.59 -13.65 1.05
C GLU A 81 7.76 -13.76 0.08
N GLU A 82 8.31 -12.63 -0.38
CA GLU A 82 9.51 -12.60 -1.22
C GLU A 82 10.68 -13.32 -0.52
N LYS A 83 10.91 -13.02 0.77
CA LYS A 83 11.98 -13.68 1.54
C LYS A 83 11.80 -15.19 1.63
N LYS A 84 10.57 -15.69 1.77
CA LYS A 84 10.30 -17.14 1.79
C LYS A 84 10.59 -17.77 0.43
N SER A 85 10.18 -17.09 -0.64
CA SER A 85 10.45 -17.51 -2.02
C SER A 85 11.97 -17.58 -2.28
N ASP A 86 12.71 -16.55 -1.89
CA ASP A 86 14.16 -16.46 -2.04
C ASP A 86 14.90 -17.55 -1.29
N VAL A 87 14.53 -17.82 -0.03
CA VAL A 87 15.14 -18.89 0.76
C VAL A 87 14.95 -20.25 0.09
N LEU A 88 13.79 -20.50 -0.52
CA LEU A 88 13.54 -21.73 -1.24
C LEU A 88 14.37 -21.78 -2.55
N LEU A 89 14.43 -20.67 -3.29
CA LEU A 89 15.22 -20.53 -4.50
C LEU A 89 16.70 -20.85 -4.25
N TYR A 90 17.30 -20.26 -3.20
CA TYR A 90 18.69 -20.49 -2.81
C TYR A 90 18.97 -21.89 -2.25
N ARG A 91 17.93 -22.65 -1.86
CA ARG A 91 18.08 -24.07 -1.49
C ARG A 91 18.10 -24.99 -2.70
N MET A 92 17.49 -24.57 -3.80
CA MET A 92 17.37 -25.37 -5.03
C MET A 92 18.49 -25.08 -6.02
N LEU A 93 19.03 -23.86 -6.01
CA LEU A 93 20.05 -23.40 -6.97
C LEU A 93 21.18 -22.65 -6.26
N PRO A 94 22.43 -22.72 -6.78
CA PRO A 94 23.52 -21.86 -6.34
C PRO A 94 23.15 -20.38 -6.41
N LYS A 95 23.66 -19.56 -5.47
CA LYS A 95 23.31 -18.14 -5.37
C LYS A 95 23.47 -17.37 -6.68
N GLU A 96 24.58 -17.59 -7.38
CA GLU A 96 24.89 -16.90 -8.65
C GLU A 96 23.85 -17.20 -9.74
N VAL A 97 23.38 -18.44 -9.82
CA VAL A 97 22.35 -18.88 -10.77
C VAL A 97 20.98 -18.30 -10.37
N ALA A 98 20.65 -18.36 -9.08
CA ALA A 98 19.42 -17.81 -8.53
C ALA A 98 19.29 -16.30 -8.76
N GLU A 99 20.37 -15.53 -8.59
CA GLU A 99 20.38 -14.07 -8.84
C GLU A 99 20.21 -13.72 -10.32
N LYS A 100 20.92 -14.43 -11.21
CA LYS A 100 20.74 -14.28 -12.68
C LYS A 100 19.29 -14.56 -13.08
N LEU A 101 18.67 -15.62 -12.54
CA LEU A 101 17.27 -15.94 -12.79
C LEU A 101 16.29 -14.91 -12.20
N LYS A 102 16.54 -14.38 -11.00
CA LYS A 102 15.74 -13.28 -10.41
C LYS A 102 15.76 -12.03 -11.29
N LEU A 103 16.88 -11.75 -11.97
CA LEU A 103 17.03 -10.65 -12.92
C LEU A 103 16.40 -10.92 -14.30
N GLY A 104 15.79 -12.09 -14.51
CA GLY A 104 15.24 -12.51 -15.79
C GLY A 104 16.30 -12.81 -16.86
N GLN A 105 17.56 -12.97 -16.45
CA GLN A 105 18.65 -13.31 -17.37
C GLN A 105 18.63 -14.81 -17.66
N SER A 106 18.85 -15.17 -18.92
CA SER A 106 19.08 -16.56 -19.30
C SER A 106 20.40 -17.02 -18.70
N VAL A 107 20.38 -18.14 -17.98
CA VAL A 107 21.61 -18.78 -17.49
C VAL A 107 22.12 -19.68 -18.60
N GLU A 108 23.18 -19.23 -19.27
CA GLU A 108 23.90 -20.04 -20.25
C GLU A 108 24.50 -21.26 -19.54
N PRO A 109 24.38 -22.47 -20.11
CA PRO A 109 25.04 -23.65 -19.57
C PRO A 109 26.56 -23.47 -19.56
N GLU A 110 27.17 -23.53 -18.37
CA GLU A 110 28.62 -23.50 -18.23
C GLU A 110 29.18 -24.93 -18.31
N THR A 111 30.18 -25.14 -19.15
CA THR A 111 30.93 -26.39 -19.25
C THR A 111 32.18 -26.31 -18.38
N PHE A 112 32.33 -27.27 -17.47
CA PHE A 112 33.51 -27.39 -16.60
C PHE A 112 34.31 -28.63 -16.98
N ASP A 113 35.64 -28.50 -17.02
CA ASP A 113 36.54 -29.63 -17.32
C ASP A 113 36.50 -30.73 -16.25
N SER A 114 36.14 -30.37 -15.00
CA SER A 114 35.89 -31.33 -13.93
C SER A 114 34.90 -30.77 -12.92
N VAL A 115 34.03 -31.62 -12.37
CA VAL A 115 33.07 -31.27 -11.32
C VAL A 115 33.18 -32.23 -10.14
N THR A 116 33.03 -31.73 -8.92
CA THR A 116 33.09 -32.57 -7.70
C THR A 116 31.76 -33.28 -7.41
N VAL A 117 30.64 -32.67 -7.79
CA VAL A 117 29.28 -33.20 -7.57
C VAL A 117 28.44 -32.90 -8.81
N SER A 118 27.74 -33.92 -9.32
CA SER A 118 26.85 -33.82 -10.49
C SER A 118 25.42 -34.19 -10.10
N PHE A 119 24.46 -33.36 -10.50
CA PHE A 119 23.02 -33.64 -10.36
C PHE A 119 22.45 -33.94 -11.74
N SER A 120 21.99 -35.17 -11.94
CA SER A 120 21.40 -35.61 -13.20
C SER A 120 20.09 -36.34 -12.92
N ASP A 121 19.01 -35.90 -13.55
CA ASP A 121 17.75 -36.64 -13.54
C ASP A 121 17.78 -37.70 -14.64
N VAL A 122 17.48 -38.94 -14.27
CA VAL A 122 17.44 -40.07 -15.20
C VAL A 122 15.99 -40.42 -15.45
N VAL A 123 15.53 -40.06 -16.65
CA VAL A 123 14.20 -40.44 -17.12
C VAL A 123 14.06 -41.96 -17.06
N SER A 124 13.02 -42.44 -16.36
CA SER A 124 12.73 -43.86 -16.15
C SER A 124 13.75 -44.64 -15.28
N PHE A 125 14.49 -43.98 -14.38
CA PHE A 125 15.35 -44.65 -13.38
C PHE A 125 14.67 -45.85 -12.72
N THR A 126 13.43 -45.68 -12.26
CA THR A 126 12.63 -46.71 -11.59
C THR A 126 12.44 -47.97 -12.45
N LYS A 127 12.28 -47.82 -13.77
CA LYS A 127 12.11 -48.96 -14.69
C LYS A 127 13.41 -49.71 -14.93
N ILE A 128 14.54 -49.02 -14.89
CA ILE A 128 15.88 -49.59 -15.09
C ILE A 128 16.31 -50.31 -13.81
N ALA A 129 16.12 -49.69 -12.65
CA ALA A 129 16.41 -50.28 -11.34
C ALA A 129 15.58 -51.55 -11.08
N ALA A 130 14.34 -51.61 -11.57
CA ALA A 130 13.51 -52.81 -11.47
C ALA A 130 13.97 -54.00 -12.35
N LYS A 131 14.80 -53.75 -13.37
CA LYS A 131 15.25 -54.78 -14.35
C LYS A 131 16.72 -55.14 -14.22
N CYS A 132 17.47 -54.49 -13.34
CA CYS A 132 18.92 -54.63 -13.25
C CYS A 132 19.38 -54.79 -11.80
N ASN A 133 20.42 -55.59 -11.58
CA ASN A 133 21.02 -55.70 -10.25
C ASN A 133 21.72 -54.38 -9.88
N PRO A 134 21.83 -54.03 -8.59
CA PRO A 134 22.40 -52.74 -8.15
C PRO A 134 23.77 -52.41 -8.76
N LEU A 135 24.62 -53.43 -8.93
CA LEU A 135 25.95 -53.27 -9.54
C LEU A 135 25.89 -52.92 -11.04
N GLN A 136 24.95 -53.51 -11.78
CA GLN A 136 24.76 -53.25 -13.22
C GLN A 136 24.22 -51.84 -13.46
N VAL A 137 23.39 -51.35 -12.55
CA VAL A 137 22.85 -50.00 -12.57
C VAL A 137 23.98 -48.98 -12.42
N CYS A 138 24.87 -49.14 -11.44
CA CYS A 138 26.06 -48.29 -11.28
C CYS A 138 26.97 -48.31 -12.51
N HIS A 139 27.23 -49.49 -13.09
CA HIS A 139 28.09 -49.60 -14.28
C HIS A 139 27.49 -48.89 -15.49
N ARG A 140 26.18 -48.99 -15.70
CA ARG A 140 25.49 -48.29 -16.79
C ARG A 140 25.54 -46.78 -16.63
N PHE A 141 25.42 -46.27 -15.40
CA PHE A 141 25.53 -44.84 -15.15
C PHE A 141 26.94 -44.30 -15.27
N HIS A 142 27.97 -45.10 -14.93
CA HIS A 142 29.36 -44.66 -15.09
C HIS A 142 29.74 -44.39 -16.55
N HIS A 143 29.17 -45.11 -17.50
CA HIS A 143 29.44 -44.94 -18.94
C HIS A 143 28.59 -43.82 -19.60
N SER A 144 27.50 -43.36 -18.97
CA SER A 144 26.64 -42.32 -19.52
C SER A 144 26.99 -40.90 -19.06
N VAL A 145 27.91 -40.76 -18.10
CA VAL A 145 28.29 -39.48 -17.48
C VAL A 145 29.73 -39.05 -17.86
N GLN A 146 30.41 -39.81 -18.73
CA GLN A 146 31.59 -39.37 -19.48
C GLN A 146 31.18 -38.84 -20.84
#